data_AF-A0ABD0ZNA6-F1
#
_entry.id   AF-A0ABD0ZNA6-F1
#
_cell.length_a   1.000
_cell.length_b   1.000
_cell.length_c   1.000
_cell.angle_alpha   90.00
_cell.angle_beta   90.00
_cell.angle_gamma   90.00
#
_symmetry.space_group_name_H-M   'P 1'
#
loop_
_entity.id
_entity.type
_entity.pdbx_description
1 polymer ?
#
loop_
_entity_poly.entity_id
_entity_poly.type
_entity_poly.pdbx_seq_one_letter_code
_entity_poly.pdbx_strand_id
1 'polypeptide(L)'
;MVDNGPVPVPKSLGMEYRYGFVNEPVHIDHVNSMSMEQPNGPSFTVEDGYLVKWANWSFHIKPDQRAGMIISHATIRDSKTGEARSVMYKGFAWSCMCNTCIQKKVAVSGMLMVKGTP
;
A
#
# COMPACT_ATOMS: atom_id res chain seq x y z
N MET A 1 1.81 -35.30 9.52
CA MET A 1 0.74 -34.50 8.89
C MET A 1 -0.28 -34.19 9.97
N VAL A 2 -0.53 -32.91 10.24
CA VAL A 2 -1.56 -32.50 11.19
C VAL A 2 -2.79 -32.15 10.36
N ASP A 3 -3.86 -32.92 10.53
CA ASP A 3 -5.18 -32.63 9.95
C ASP A 3 -6.08 -32.14 11.10
N ASN A 4 -6.57 -30.90 10.98
CA ASN A 4 -7.44 -30.26 11.98
C ASN A 4 -8.94 -30.43 11.64
N GLY A 5 -9.27 -31.29 10.66
CA GLY A 5 -10.63 -31.56 10.24
C GLY A 5 -11.08 -30.71 9.04
N PRO A 6 -12.27 -31.02 8.48
CA PRO A 6 -12.75 -30.42 7.24
C PRO A 6 -13.21 -28.97 7.46
N VAL A 7 -12.62 -28.02 6.73
CA VAL A 7 -13.06 -26.63 6.65
C VAL A 7 -13.83 -26.42 5.33
N PRO A 8 -15.04 -25.83 5.35
CA PRO A 8 -15.78 -25.58 4.12
C PRO A 8 -15.06 -24.54 3.24
N VAL A 9 -14.95 -24.81 1.95
CA VAL A 9 -14.41 -23.86 0.97
C VAL A 9 -15.46 -22.76 0.73
N PRO A 10 -15.09 -21.46 0.82
CA PRO A 10 -16.01 -20.38 0.49
C PRO A 10 -16.53 -20.47 -0.95
N LYS A 11 -17.79 -20.09 -1.15
CA LYS A 11 -18.39 -20.01 -2.50
C LYS A 11 -17.78 -18.83 -3.26
N SER A 12 -17.69 -18.95 -4.59
CA SER A 12 -17.13 -17.91 -5.47
C SER A 12 -18.10 -16.74 -5.76
N LEU A 13 -19.38 -16.88 -5.40
CA LEU A 13 -20.42 -15.88 -5.65
C LEU A 13 -20.10 -14.57 -4.91
N GLY A 14 -20.12 -13.44 -5.61
CA GLY A 14 -19.89 -12.10 -5.04
C GLY A 14 -18.42 -11.72 -4.79
N MET A 15 -17.45 -12.54 -5.23
CA MET A 15 -16.01 -12.29 -5.03
C MET A 15 -15.31 -11.67 -6.25
N GLU A 16 -15.99 -11.61 -7.40
CA GLU A 16 -15.43 -11.01 -8.61
C GLU A 16 -15.50 -9.48 -8.52
N TYR A 17 -14.37 -8.82 -8.72
CA TYR A 17 -14.23 -7.36 -8.58
C TYR A 17 -13.95 -6.68 -9.92
N ARG A 18 -13.65 -7.44 -10.99
CA ARG A 18 -13.36 -6.86 -12.29
C ARG A 18 -14.63 -6.30 -12.91
N TYR A 19 -14.56 -5.03 -13.27
CA TYR A 19 -15.60 -4.37 -14.04
C TYR A 19 -15.87 -5.14 -15.34
N GLY A 20 -17.14 -5.47 -15.60
CA GLY A 20 -17.57 -6.25 -16.77
C GLY A 20 -17.70 -7.76 -16.56
N PHE A 21 -17.21 -8.31 -15.44
CA PHE A 21 -17.42 -9.72 -15.06
C PHE A 21 -18.44 -9.88 -13.91
N VAL A 22 -18.86 -8.77 -13.32
CA VAL A 22 -19.91 -8.71 -12.31
C VAL A 22 -21.25 -8.51 -13.02
N ASN A 23 -22.14 -9.50 -12.89
CA ASN A 23 -23.49 -9.46 -13.49
C ASN A 23 -24.45 -8.51 -12.76
N GLU A 24 -24.07 -8.05 -11.58
CA GLU A 24 -24.86 -7.13 -10.76
C GLU A 24 -24.44 -5.68 -11.03
N PRO A 25 -25.41 -4.74 -11.12
CA PRO A 25 -25.10 -3.34 -11.26
C PRO A 25 -24.31 -2.88 -10.03
N VAL A 26 -23.08 -2.41 -10.25
CA VAL A 26 -22.27 -1.85 -9.16
C VAL A 26 -23.00 -0.61 -8.65
N HIS A 27 -23.41 -0.63 -7.37
CA HIS A 27 -24.03 0.52 -6.72
C HIS A 27 -22.94 1.57 -6.45
N ILE A 28 -22.76 2.47 -7.42
CA ILE A 28 -21.84 3.60 -7.33
C ILE A 28 -22.67 4.85 -7.59
N ASP A 29 -22.64 5.80 -6.67
CA ASP A 29 -23.18 7.14 -6.92
C ASP A 29 -22.39 7.81 -8.05
N HIS A 30 -23.04 8.71 -8.81
CA HIS A 30 -22.38 9.41 -9.90
C HIS A 30 -21.16 10.20 -9.40
N VAL A 31 -19.98 9.87 -9.94
CA VAL A 31 -18.73 10.59 -9.65
C VAL A 31 -18.49 11.60 -10.77
N ASN A 32 -18.38 12.87 -10.41
CA ASN A 32 -18.01 13.93 -11.35
C ASN A 32 -16.58 13.73 -11.85
N SER A 33 -16.34 14.02 -13.13
CA SER A 33 -14.99 13.98 -13.72
C SER A 33 -14.07 15.03 -13.10
N MET A 34 -12.82 14.66 -12.84
CA MET A 34 -11.76 15.58 -12.43
C MET A 34 -10.73 15.72 -13.55
N SER A 35 -10.34 16.95 -13.87
CA SER A 35 -9.22 17.25 -14.76
C SER A 35 -8.10 17.91 -13.96
N MET A 36 -6.87 17.47 -14.18
CA MET A 36 -5.67 17.95 -13.50
C MET A 36 -4.69 18.42 -14.57
N GLU A 37 -4.60 19.73 -14.77
CA GLU A 37 -3.73 20.35 -15.77
C GLU A 37 -2.65 21.21 -15.11
N GLN A 38 -1.41 21.08 -15.57
CA GLN A 38 -0.28 21.92 -15.14
C GLN A 38 0.20 22.74 -16.33
N PRO A 39 -0.21 24.01 -16.49
CA PRO A 39 0.06 24.79 -17.70
C PRO A 39 1.55 24.99 -17.98
N ASN A 40 2.37 25.00 -16.93
CA ASN A 40 3.83 25.15 -17.01
C ASN A 40 4.58 23.83 -16.80
N GLY A 41 3.89 22.69 -16.85
CA GLY A 41 4.46 21.37 -16.60
C GLY A 41 4.76 21.09 -15.12
N PRO A 42 5.41 19.94 -14.84
CA PRO A 42 5.74 19.53 -13.48
C PRO A 42 6.80 20.43 -12.85
N SER A 43 6.63 20.78 -11.59
CA SER A 43 7.60 21.59 -10.82
C SER A 43 8.81 20.80 -10.29
N PHE A 44 8.96 19.54 -10.70
CA PHE A 44 10.10 18.70 -10.33
C PHE A 44 10.94 18.38 -11.57
N THR A 45 12.24 18.30 -11.38
CA THR A 45 13.17 17.79 -12.40
C THR A 45 13.78 16.48 -11.92
N VAL A 46 14.02 15.57 -12.86
CA VAL A 46 14.72 14.31 -12.61
C VAL A 46 16.03 14.35 -13.38
N GLU A 47 17.13 14.42 -12.65
CA GLU A 47 18.49 14.39 -13.17
C GLU A 47 19.07 12.98 -13.00
N ASP A 48 19.92 12.55 -13.93
CA ASP A 48 20.66 11.28 -13.88
C ASP A 48 19.77 10.03 -13.57
N GLY A 49 18.50 10.09 -13.95
CA GLY A 49 17.49 9.03 -13.79
C GLY A 49 16.94 8.83 -12.37
N TYR A 50 17.66 9.27 -11.33
CA TYR A 50 17.32 8.96 -9.94
C TYR A 50 17.38 10.16 -8.98
N LEU A 51 17.95 11.29 -9.39
CA LEU A 51 18.02 12.50 -8.56
C LEU A 51 16.81 13.37 -8.83
N VAL A 52 15.91 13.49 -7.86
CA VAL A 52 14.73 14.34 -7.95
C VAL A 52 15.02 15.67 -7.26
N LYS A 53 14.85 16.76 -7.98
CA LYS A 53 14.82 18.12 -7.43
C LYS A 53 13.42 18.68 -7.52
N TRP A 54 12.87 19.10 -6.39
CA TRP A 54 11.54 19.66 -6.31
C TRP A 54 11.51 20.82 -5.34
N ALA A 55 11.21 22.03 -5.85
CA ALA A 55 11.34 23.27 -5.11
C ALA A 55 12.72 23.40 -4.44
N ASN A 56 12.78 23.32 -3.11
CA ASN A 56 14.03 23.39 -2.33
C ASN A 56 14.56 22.01 -1.91
N TRP A 57 13.90 20.92 -2.30
CA TRP A 57 14.31 19.56 -1.97
C TRP A 57 15.17 18.97 -3.06
N SER A 58 16.18 18.19 -2.64
CA SER A 58 16.88 17.26 -3.52
C SER A 58 17.03 15.91 -2.82
N PHE A 59 16.70 14.84 -3.53
CA PHE A 59 16.75 13.48 -2.98
C PHE A 59 16.91 12.45 -4.09
N HIS A 60 17.52 11.32 -3.76
CA HIS A 60 17.70 10.19 -4.67
C HIS A 60 16.61 9.14 -4.44
N ILE A 61 15.95 8.72 -5.50
CA ILE A 61 14.97 7.63 -5.49
C ILE A 61 15.57 6.42 -6.19
N LYS A 62 15.61 5.26 -5.52
CA LYS A 62 16.07 3.99 -6.12
C LYS A 62 15.07 2.87 -5.86
N PRO A 63 14.67 2.10 -6.88
CA PRO A 63 13.89 0.88 -6.68
C PRO A 63 14.78 -0.26 -6.18
N ASP A 64 14.29 -1.00 -5.19
CA ASP A 64 14.90 -2.21 -4.62
C ASP A 64 13.86 -3.35 -4.61
N GLN A 65 14.30 -4.57 -4.90
CA GLN A 65 13.39 -5.72 -5.05
C GLN A 65 12.74 -6.17 -3.74
N ARG A 66 13.36 -5.89 -2.59
CA ARG A 66 12.88 -6.32 -1.27
C ARG A 66 12.19 -5.18 -0.52
N ALA A 67 12.82 -4.01 -0.51
CA ALA A 67 12.34 -2.83 0.20
C ALA A 67 11.34 -2.00 -0.62
N GLY A 68 11.22 -2.26 -1.93
CA GLY A 68 10.45 -1.42 -2.84
C GLY A 68 11.17 -0.10 -3.09
N MET A 69 10.48 1.02 -2.87
CA MET A 69 11.05 2.35 -3.12
C MET A 69 11.95 2.79 -1.96
N ILE A 70 13.20 3.12 -2.28
CA ILE A 70 14.15 3.70 -1.33
C ILE A 70 14.35 5.17 -1.66
N ILE A 71 14.13 6.04 -0.67
CA ILE A 71 14.49 7.45 -0.73
C ILE A 71 15.81 7.60 0.02
N SER A 72 16.78 8.29 -0.58
CA SER A 72 18.11 8.48 -0.02
C SER A 72 18.61 9.90 -0.22
N HIS A 73 19.50 10.33 0.67
CA HIS A 73 20.18 11.62 0.63
C HIS A 73 19.21 12.80 0.42
N ALA A 74 18.15 12.85 1.24
CA ALA A 74 17.20 13.93 1.22
C ALA A 74 17.79 15.16 1.91
N THR A 75 18.03 16.19 1.11
CA THR A 75 18.50 17.49 1.56
C THR A 75 17.49 18.57 1.19
N ILE A 76 17.46 19.61 2.00
CA ILE A 76 16.65 20.80 1.74
C ILE A 76 17.56 22.02 1.76
N ARG A 77 17.39 22.90 0.78
CA ARG A 77 18.10 24.17 0.72
C ARG A 77 17.40 25.19 1.60
N ASP A 78 18.12 25.75 2.56
CA ASP A 78 17.58 26.81 3.42
C ASP A 78 17.39 28.10 2.59
N SER A 79 16.26 28.77 2.77
CA SER A 79 15.98 30.04 2.09
C SER A 79 16.78 31.20 2.67
N LYS A 80 17.24 31.10 3.92
CA LYS A 80 17.98 32.17 4.62
C LYS A 80 19.48 32.10 4.39
N THR A 81 20.07 30.91 4.46
CA THR A 81 21.53 30.72 4.34
C THR A 81 21.95 30.21 2.96
N GLY A 82 21.02 29.66 2.17
CA GLY A 82 21.33 29.05 0.87
C GLY A 82 22.05 27.71 0.95
N GLU A 83 22.38 27.25 2.17
CA GLU A 83 23.09 25.98 2.40
C GLU A 83 22.13 24.78 2.34
N ALA A 84 22.67 23.64 1.90
CA ALA A 84 21.95 22.37 1.87
C ALA A 84 22.06 21.67 3.22
N ARG A 85 20.93 21.51 3.92
CA ARG A 85 20.86 20.72 5.16
C ARG A 85 20.38 19.31 4.87
N SER A 86 21.12 18.31 5.34
CA SER A 86 20.73 16.90 5.26
C SER A 86 19.64 16.60 6.29
N VAL A 87 18.51 16.05 5.83
CA VAL A 87 17.38 15.66 6.68
C VAL A 87 17.36 14.16 6.90
N MET A 88 17.56 13.38 5.83
CA MET A 88 17.46 11.93 5.87
C MET A 88 18.46 11.29 4.92
N TYR A 89 19.30 10.40 5.43
CA TYR A 89 20.26 9.68 4.61
C TYR A 89 19.60 8.53 3.81
N LYS A 90 18.70 7.76 4.44
CA LYS A 90 18.02 6.63 3.79
C LYS A 90 16.71 6.31 4.51
N GLY A 91 15.62 6.20 3.76
CA GLY A 91 14.29 5.82 4.24
C GLY A 91 13.63 4.83 3.29
N PHE A 92 13.05 3.76 3.85
CA PHE A 92 12.30 2.74 3.11
C PHE A 92 11.42 1.92 4.07
N ALA A 93 10.41 1.25 3.52
CA ALA A 93 9.58 0.31 4.27
C ALA A 93 10.40 -0.97 4.55
N TRP A 94 10.84 -1.15 5.79
CA TRP A 94 11.70 -2.30 6.16
C TRP A 94 10.93 -3.62 6.26
N SER A 95 9.72 -3.59 6.83
CA SER A 95 8.94 -4.80 7.10
C SER A 95 7.46 -4.48 7.10
N CYS A 96 6.66 -5.41 6.56
CA CYS A 96 5.22 -5.42 6.68
C CYS A 96 4.82 -6.71 7.39
N MET A 97 4.42 -6.61 8.65
CA MET A 97 3.91 -7.76 9.40
C MET A 97 2.38 -7.81 9.28
N CYS A 98 1.87 -8.96 8.84
CA CYS A 98 0.45 -9.20 8.73
C CYS A 98 -0.04 -9.92 10.00
N ASN A 99 -0.78 -9.19 10.85
CA ASN A 99 -1.28 -9.71 12.14
C ASN A 99 -2.39 -10.78 11.97
N THR A 100 -2.99 -10.88 10.77
CA THR A 100 -4.02 -11.87 10.45
C THR A 100 -3.49 -13.29 10.30
N CYS A 101 -2.17 -13.51 10.28
CA CYS A 101 -1.59 -14.84 10.47
C CYS A 101 -1.69 -15.34 11.92
N ILE A 102 -1.91 -14.47 12.91
CA ILE A 102 -1.97 -14.85 14.33
C ILE A 102 -3.40 -15.22 14.76
N GLN A 103 -4.42 -14.56 14.20
CA GLN A 103 -5.81 -14.72 14.67
C GLN A 103 -6.53 -15.97 14.14
N LYS A 104 -6.05 -16.62 13.06
CA LYS A 104 -6.64 -17.89 12.60
C LYS A 104 -6.45 -19.07 13.57
N LYS A 105 -5.61 -18.92 14.60
CA LYS A 105 -5.38 -19.98 15.61
C LYS A 105 -6.37 -19.94 16.79
N VAL A 106 -7.11 -18.84 17.01
CA VAL A 106 -7.95 -18.68 18.21
C VAL A 106 -9.43 -19.00 17.95
N ALA A 107 -9.92 -18.88 16.71
CA ALA A 107 -11.34 -19.03 16.40
C ALA A 107 -11.87 -20.49 16.37
N VAL A 108 -11.02 -21.52 16.49
CA VAL A 108 -11.47 -22.93 16.41
C VAL A 108 -11.80 -23.54 17.78
N SER A 109 -11.49 -22.88 18.90
CA SER A 109 -11.68 -23.47 20.25
C SER A 109 -13.04 -23.18 20.92
N GLY A 110 -13.95 -22.44 20.28
CA GLY A 110 -15.09 -21.83 20.97
C GLY A 110 -16.49 -22.34 20.63
N MET A 111 -16.67 -23.43 19.89
CA MET A 111 -18.01 -23.87 19.46
C MET A 111 -18.26 -25.37 19.68
N LEU A 112 -18.36 -25.77 20.94
CA LEU A 112 -19.01 -27.02 21.31
C LEU A 112 -19.71 -26.87 22.66
N MET A 113 -20.99 -26.53 22.65
CA MET A 113 -21.96 -26.78 23.74
C MET A 113 -23.36 -26.36 23.28
N VAL A 114 -24.02 -27.15 22.42
CA VAL A 114 -25.49 -27.33 22.49
C VAL A 114 -25.85 -28.67 21.85
N LYS A 115 -26.42 -29.58 22.65
CA LYS A 115 -27.59 -30.45 22.38
C LYS A 115 -27.42 -31.81 23.07
N GLY A 116 -28.07 -31.94 24.22
CA GLY A 116 -28.55 -33.21 24.75
C GLY A 116 -30.07 -33.26 24.60
N THR A 117 -30.55 -34.18 23.77
CA THR A 117 -31.92 -34.68 23.69
C THR A 117 -32.20 -35.65 24.86
N PRO A 118 -33.44 -36.13 25.04
CA PRO A 118 -33.89 -37.31 24.28
C PRO A 118 -34.97 -37.03 23.23
#